data_AF-A0A3B9LD12-F1
#
_entry.id   AF-A0A3B9LD12-F1
#
_cell.length_a   1.000
_cell.length_b   1.000
_cell.length_c   1.000
_cell.angle_alpha   90.00
_cell.angle_beta   90.00
_cell.angle_gamma   90.00
#
_symmetry.space_group_name_H-M   'P 1'
#
loop_
_entity.id
_entity.type
_entity.pdbx_description
1 polymer ?
#
loop_
_entity_poly.entity_id
_entity_poly.type
_entity_poly.pdbx_seq_one_letter_code
_entity_poly.pdbx_strand_id
1 'polypeptide(L)'
;KIPLASLLSKSYAAERRKLIDPNHAAKKVDPGNPAVTQTSSLLPFEGSGQIVRSSDRQDAYVTAKAGRNVLDDGDTIYMCVADDEGNMVSVSYTHLRAPETDP
;
A
#
# COMPACT_ATOMS: atom_id res chain seq x y z
N LYS A 1 4.03 -11.24 -4.70
CA LYS A 1 2.61 -10.91 -5.04
C LYS A 1 2.11 -9.90 -4.01
N ILE A 2 1.44 -8.81 -4.42
CA ILE A 2 0.92 -7.79 -3.49
C ILE A 2 -0.34 -8.35 -2.78
N PRO A 3 -0.46 -8.28 -1.44
CA PRO A 3 -1.61 -8.79 -0.69
C PRO A 3 -2.81 -7.83 -0.76
N LEU A 4 -3.35 -7.62 -1.97
CA LEU A 4 -4.40 -6.64 -2.25
C LEU A 4 -5.66 -6.84 -1.39
N ALA A 5 -6.15 -8.07 -1.31
CA ALA A 5 -7.36 -8.39 -0.56
C ALA A 5 -7.22 -8.05 0.93
N SER A 6 -6.07 -8.33 1.54
CA SER A 6 -5.81 -7.98 2.94
C SER A 6 -5.67 -6.48 3.15
N LEU A 7 -4.95 -5.78 2.26
CA LEU A 7 -4.77 -4.33 2.32
C LEU A 7 -6.13 -3.59 2.30
N LEU A 8 -7.10 -4.12 1.56
CA LEU A 8 -8.45 -3.56 1.44
C LEU A 8 -9.46 -4.15 2.46
N SER A 9 -9.03 -5.05 3.35
CA SER A 9 -9.94 -5.74 4.27
C SER A 9 -10.39 -4.85 5.44
N LYS A 10 -11.66 -4.99 5.84
CA LYS A 10 -12.23 -4.25 6.99
C LYS A 10 -11.53 -4.59 8.31
N SER A 11 -11.11 -5.84 8.50
CA SER A 11 -10.38 -6.30 9.69
C SER A 11 -9.00 -5.65 9.80
N TYR A 12 -8.22 -5.65 8.72
CA TYR A 12 -6.92 -4.97 8.69
C TYR A 12 -7.07 -3.45 8.90
N ALA A 13 -8.06 -2.82 8.26
CA ALA A 13 -8.36 -1.41 8.51
C ALA A 13 -8.73 -1.12 9.97
N ALA A 14 -9.45 -2.02 10.65
CA ALA A 14 -9.80 -1.89 12.06
C ALA A 14 -8.56 -2.00 12.97
N GLU A 15 -7.62 -2.89 12.66
CA GLU A 15 -6.34 -2.99 13.38
C GLU A 15 -5.50 -1.73 13.21
N ARG A 16 -5.40 -1.20 11.98
CA ARG A 16 -4.66 0.05 11.73
C ARG A 16 -5.30 1.25 12.43
N ARG A 17 -6.63 1.30 12.53
CA ARG A 17 -7.36 2.38 13.22
C ARG A 17 -7.05 2.46 14.72
N LYS A 18 -6.75 1.35 15.39
CA LYS A 18 -6.37 1.33 16.82
C LYS A 18 -5.09 2.12 17.11
N LEU A 19 -4.27 2.36 16.09
CA LEU A 19 -3.03 3.14 16.20
C LEU A 19 -3.27 4.65 16.07
N ILE A 20 -4.51 5.08 15.79
CA ILE A 20 -4.88 6.49 15.61
C ILE A 20 -5.48 6.98 16.93
N ASP A 21 -4.77 7.90 17.59
CA ASP A 21 -5.32 8.67 18.70
C ASP A 21 -5.93 9.98 18.15
N PRO A 22 -7.24 10.22 18.33
CA PRO A 22 -7.88 11.44 17.83
C PRO A 22 -7.41 12.73 18.52
N ASN A 23 -6.81 12.63 19.71
CA ASN A 23 -6.36 13.78 20.50
C ASN A 23 -4.84 13.99 20.44
N HIS A 24 -4.08 13.04 19.88
CA HIS A 24 -2.62 13.13 19.84
C HIS A 24 -2.00 12.48 18.60
N ALA A 25 -1.18 13.23 17.85
CA ALA A 25 -0.49 12.71 16.68
C ALA A 25 0.73 11.85 17.07
N ALA A 26 0.80 10.63 16.56
CA ALA A 26 2.00 9.80 16.69
C ALA A 26 3.16 10.38 15.87
N LYS A 27 4.38 10.41 16.44
CA LYS A 27 5.59 10.91 15.76
C LYS A 27 6.01 10.03 14.57
N LYS A 28 5.70 8.73 14.63
CA LYS A 28 6.01 7.74 13.60
C LYS A 28 5.01 6.59 13.75
N VAL A 29 4.57 6.05 12.61
CA VAL A 29 3.79 4.81 12.55
C VAL A 29 4.51 3.87 11.59
N ASP A 30 4.92 2.71 12.08
CA ASP A 30 5.54 1.71 11.21
C ASP A 30 4.50 1.09 10.25
N PRO A 31 4.89 0.68 9.04
CA PRO A 31 4.01 -0.05 8.14
C PRO A 31 3.50 -1.35 8.80
N GLY A 32 2.20 -1.61 8.70
CA GLY A 32 1.63 -2.88 9.16
C GLY A 32 1.88 -4.03 8.16
N ASN A 33 1.71 -5.27 8.59
CA ASN A 33 1.87 -6.44 7.73
C ASN A 33 0.51 -7.03 7.29
N PRO A 34 -0.03 -6.66 6.10
CA PRO A 34 -1.31 -7.18 5.60
C PRO A 34 -1.26 -8.66 5.19
N ALA A 35 -0.08 -9.25 4.96
CA ALA A 35 0.01 -10.65 4.52
C ALA A 35 -0.45 -11.65 5.59
N VAL A 36 -0.41 -11.26 6.87
CA VAL A 36 -0.81 -12.11 8.02
C VAL A 36 -2.31 -12.40 8.01
N THR A 37 -3.14 -11.50 7.47
CA THR A 37 -4.60 -11.66 7.47
C THR A 37 -5.12 -12.72 6.50
N GLN A 38 -4.34 -13.12 5.48
CA GLN A 38 -4.78 -14.13 4.49
C GLN A 38 -4.82 -15.55 5.04
N THR A 39 -4.08 -15.83 6.12
CA THR A 39 -3.99 -17.18 6.69
C THR A 39 -5.24 -17.55 7.48
N SER A 40 -6.02 -16.57 7.95
CA SER A 40 -7.14 -16.81 8.87
C SER A 40 -8.50 -17.00 8.18
N SER A 41 -8.62 -16.78 6.87
CA SER A 41 -9.90 -16.91 6.13
C SER A 41 -9.98 -18.13 5.22
N LEU A 42 -8.93 -18.95 5.12
CA LEU A 42 -9.03 -20.28 4.54
C LEU A 42 -9.44 -21.23 5.66
N LEU A 43 -10.71 -21.65 5.66
CA LEU A 43 -11.15 -22.81 6.44
C LEU A 43 -10.22 -24.00 6.15
N PRO A 44 -9.98 -24.91 7.12
CA PRO A 44 -9.11 -26.06 6.91
C PRO A 44 -9.69 -26.92 5.78
N PHE A 45 -9.05 -26.89 4.61
CA PHE A 45 -9.17 -27.97 3.66
C PHE A 45 -8.48 -29.18 4.29
N GLU A 46 -9.27 -30.15 4.74
CA GLU A 46 -8.77 -31.47 5.16
C GLU A 46 -8.20 -32.20 3.95
N GLY A 47 -6.97 -31.85 3.60
CA GLY A 47 -6.18 -32.52 2.59
C GLY A 47 -4.74 -32.45 3.04
N SER A 48 -4.22 -33.59 3.50
CA SER A 48 -2.84 -33.81 3.88
C SER A 48 -1.86 -33.14 2.89
N GLY A 49 -1.19 -32.08 3.32
CA GLY A 49 -0.25 -31.35 2.47
C GLY A 49 0.51 -30.29 3.25
N GLN A 50 1.56 -30.73 3.95
CA GLN A 50 2.76 -29.97 4.35
C GLN A 50 2.56 -28.51 4.81
N ILE A 51 2.55 -28.31 6.14
CA ILE A 51 2.74 -27.00 6.76
C ILE A 51 4.17 -26.52 6.45
N VAL A 52 4.33 -25.66 5.45
CA VAL A 52 5.58 -24.93 5.24
C VAL A 52 5.63 -23.81 6.28
N ARG A 53 6.44 -24.01 7.32
CA ARG A 53 6.79 -22.95 8.27
C ARG A 53 7.48 -21.84 7.49
N SER A 54 6.84 -20.68 7.42
CA SER A 54 7.34 -19.46 6.78
C SER A 54 8.44 -18.79 7.62
N SER A 55 9.43 -19.56 8.08
CA SER A 55 10.63 -19.03 8.73
C SER A 55 11.66 -18.50 7.72
N ASP A 56 11.49 -18.80 6.43
CA ASP A 56 12.60 -18.70 5.47
C ASP A 56 12.42 -17.62 4.38
N ARG A 57 11.42 -16.74 4.51
CA ARG A 57 11.32 -15.53 3.65
C ARG A 57 11.17 -14.27 4.46
N GLN A 58 12.31 -13.86 4.97
CA GLN A 58 12.57 -12.50 5.43
C GLN A 58 12.71 -11.59 4.20
N ASP A 59 11.62 -11.43 3.45
CA ASP A 59 11.59 -10.60 2.24
C ASP A 59 11.55 -9.12 2.68
N ALA A 60 12.75 -8.60 2.92
CA ALA A 60 13.21 -7.22 2.90
C ALA A 60 12.12 -6.12 3.06
N TYR A 61 11.96 -5.65 4.30
CA TYR A 61 11.59 -4.25 4.52
C TYR A 61 12.72 -3.38 3.97
N VAL A 62 12.60 -2.91 2.73
CA VAL A 62 13.43 -1.81 2.24
C VAL A 62 13.02 -0.59 3.05
N THR A 63 13.76 -0.35 4.14
CA THR A 63 13.68 0.86 4.94
C THR A 63 14.18 1.99 4.06
N ALA A 64 13.28 2.65 3.33
CA ALA A 64 13.55 3.98 2.83
C ALA A 64 13.73 4.87 4.06
N LYS A 65 14.99 5.11 4.46
CA LYS A 65 15.30 6.14 5.43
C LYS A 65 14.68 7.44 4.91
N ALA A 66 13.69 7.96 5.62
CA ALA A 66 13.12 9.27 5.38
C ALA A 66 14.19 10.35 5.64
N GLY A 67 15.04 10.58 4.64
CA GLY A 67 16.03 11.63 4.61
C GLY A 67 15.88 12.33 3.27
N ARG A 68 15.07 13.40 3.26
CA ARG A 68 14.78 14.26 2.10
C ARG A 68 14.61 13.50 0.79
N ASN A 69 13.37 13.09 0.55
CA ASN A 69 12.87 12.84 -0.80
C ASN A 69 12.93 14.18 -1.58
N VAL A 70 14.10 14.49 -2.17
CA VAL A 70 14.13 15.33 -3.37
C VAL A 70 13.60 14.42 -4.47
N LEU A 71 12.28 14.20 -4.45
CA LEU A 71 11.61 13.60 -5.59
C LEU A 71 11.62 14.70 -6.64
N ASP A 72 12.10 14.36 -7.82
CA ASP A 72 12.01 15.24 -8.94
C ASP A 72 10.54 15.59 -9.15
N ASP A 73 10.22 16.88 -9.05
CA ASP A 73 8.83 17.35 -9.10
C ASP A 73 8.33 17.14 -10.52
N GLY A 74 7.68 16.00 -10.81
CA GLY A 74 7.01 15.81 -12.08
C GLY A 74 5.73 16.65 -12.15
N ASP A 75 5.44 17.26 -13.29
CA ASP A 75 4.19 18.01 -13.47
C ASP A 75 3.04 16.99 -13.64
N THR A 76 2.06 17.04 -12.74
CA THR A 76 0.89 16.16 -12.78
C THR A 76 -0.37 16.95 -13.15
N ILE A 77 -1.07 16.49 -14.19
CA ILE A 77 -2.35 17.00 -14.66
C ILE A 77 -3.44 16.00 -14.28
N TYR A 78 -4.50 16.50 -13.64
CA TYR A 78 -5.71 15.74 -13.33
C TYR A 78 -6.89 16.34 -14.09
N MET A 79 -7.67 15.51 -14.79
CA MET A 79 -8.84 15.94 -15.56
C MET A 79 -10.00 14.95 -15.39
N CYS A 80 -11.20 15.49 -15.21
CA CYS A 80 -12.44 14.73 -15.22
C CYS A 80 -13.40 15.33 -16.24
N VAL A 81 -14.03 14.46 -17.03
CA VAL A 81 -15.07 14.82 -18.00
C VAL A 81 -16.29 13.96 -17.71
N ALA A 82 -17.47 14.58 -17.76
CA ALA A 82 -18.76 13.93 -17.73
C ALA A 82 -19.64 14.49 -18.85
N ASP A 83 -20.45 13.66 -19.48
CA ASP A 83 -21.41 14.05 -20.52
C ASP A 83 -22.87 13.93 -20.01
N ASP A 84 -23.82 14.34 -20.84
CA ASP A 84 -25.26 14.28 -20.56
C ASP A 84 -25.86 12.86 -20.69
N GLU A 85 -25.12 11.92 -21.30
CA GLU A 85 -25.46 10.50 -21.34
C GLU A 85 -25.07 9.75 -20.06
N GLY A 86 -24.33 10.40 -19.16
CA GLY A 86 -23.91 9.84 -17.88
C GLY A 86 -22.60 9.06 -17.93
N ASN A 87 -21.83 9.16 -19.02
CA ASN A 87 -20.47 8.64 -19.05
C ASN A 87 -19.55 9.53 -18.21
N MET A 88 -18.53 8.93 -17.61
CA MET A 88 -17.52 9.65 -16.83
C MET A 88 -16.12 9.11 -17.14
N VAL A 89 -15.17 10.03 -17.29
CA VAL A 89 -13.76 9.69 -17.48
C VAL A 89 -12.92 10.51 -16.51
N SER A 90 -12.03 9.83 -15.77
CA SER A 90 -11.05 10.45 -14.87
C SER A 90 -9.65 10.08 -15.35
N VAL A 91 -8.82 11.07 -15.66
CA VAL A 91 -7.45 10.89 -16.19
C VAL A 91 -6.44 11.59 -15.28
N SER A 92 -5.38 10.88 -14.92
CA SER A 92 -4.19 11.46 -14.29
C SER A 92 -2.99 11.25 -15.21
N TYR A 93 -2.39 12.34 -15.68
CA TYR A 93 -1.19 12.33 -16.52
C TYR A 93 -0.04 12.98 -15.77
N THR A 94 1.13 12.36 -15.80
CA THR A 94 2.31 12.88 -15.12
C THR A 94 3.47 12.94 -16.09
N HIS A 95 4.10 14.11 -16.22
CA HIS A 95 5.39 14.27 -16.85
C HIS A 95 6.48 14.23 -15.78
N LEU A 96 7.23 13.12 -15.73
CA LEU A 96 8.33 12.98 -14.78
C LEU A 96 9.55 13.72 -15.31
N ARG A 97 10.07 14.66 -14.52
CA ARG A 97 11.41 15.20 -14.76
C ARG A 97 12.44 14.12 -14.40
N ALA A 98 13.51 14.09 -15.19
CA ALA A 98 14.67 13.26 -14.89
C ALA A 98 15.61 14.07 -14.01
N PRO A 99 16.22 13.45 -12.98
CA PRO A 99 17.06 14.20 -12.05
C PRO A 99 18.17 14.89 -12.82
N GLU A 100 18.40 16.17 -12.54
CA GLU A 100 19.55 16.90 -13.09
C GLU A 100 20.83 16.12 -12.77
N THR A 101 21.46 15.55 -13.80
CA THR A 101 22.82 15.05 -13.70
C THR A 101 23.74 16.26 -13.86
N ASP A 102 24.24 16.79 -12.76
CA ASP A 102 25.36 17.75 -12.77
C ASP A 102 26.54 17.09 -13.52
N PRO A 103 27.11 17.72 -14.57
CA PRO A 103 28.18 17.13 -15.39
C PRO A 103 29.50 16.87 -14.64
#